data_AF-A0AAV9QX10-F1
#
_entry.id   AF-A0AAV9QX10-F1
#
_cell.length_a   1.000
_cell.length_b   1.000
_cell.length_c   1.000
_cell.angle_alpha   90.00
_cell.angle_beta   90.00
_cell.angle_gamma   90.00
#
_symmetry.space_group_name_H-M   'P 1'
#
loop_
_entity.id
_entity.type
_entity.pdbx_description
1 polymer ?
#
loop_
_entity_poly.entity_id
_entity_poly.type
_entity_poly.pdbx_seq_one_letter_code
_entity_poly.pdbx_strand_id
1 'polypeptide(L)'
;MGQVEEAKISCLNLLTRHRELLVSMLRSIQCLLDNLLASGFFCEEDVEIVQRTITKANQARKILELVQCKGEEACEYLIFVLYKVHDAYIDLQPWLKQINYKPSRDIGEMKVVNTDPSKCYRH
;
A
#
# COMPACT_ATOMS: atom_id res chain seq x y z
N MET A 1 -8.93 34.99 1.93
CA MET A 1 -9.34 33.83 2.76
C MET A 1 -8.19 32.83 2.71
N GLY A 2 -7.38 32.78 3.77
CA GLY A 2 -6.28 31.83 3.87
C GLY A 2 -6.86 30.46 4.18
N GLN A 3 -6.83 29.56 3.20
CA GLN A 3 -7.01 28.15 3.47
C GLN A 3 -5.77 27.73 4.24
N VAL A 4 -5.96 27.47 5.53
CA VAL A 4 -4.98 26.74 6.34
C VAL A 4 -5.01 25.34 5.78
N GLU A 5 -4.18 25.11 4.77
CA GLU A 5 -3.91 23.79 4.21
C GLU A 5 -3.19 23.05 5.34
N GLU A 6 -3.99 22.40 6.18
CA GLU A 6 -3.55 21.40 7.15
C GLU A 6 -2.64 20.49 6.35
N ALA A 7 -1.32 20.59 6.57
CA ALA A 7 -0.31 19.99 5.72
C ALA A 7 -0.46 18.47 5.78
N LYS A 8 -1.38 17.93 4.98
CA LYS A 8 -1.48 16.51 4.69
C LYS A 8 -0.12 16.16 4.12
N ILE A 9 0.67 15.44 4.90
CA ILE A 9 1.92 14.90 4.40
C ILE A 9 1.52 13.99 3.25
N SER A 10 1.88 14.37 2.02
CA SER A 10 1.61 13.60 0.82
C SER A 10 1.97 12.13 1.03
N CYS A 11 1.06 11.22 0.69
CA CYS A 11 1.32 9.79 0.73
C CYS A 11 2.55 9.45 -0.11
N LEU A 12 2.73 10.12 -1.25
CA LEU A 12 3.93 10.03 -2.08
C LEU A 12 5.20 10.37 -1.29
N ASN A 13 5.21 11.47 -0.53
CA ASN A 13 6.33 11.86 0.32
C ASN A 13 6.57 10.85 1.45
N LEU A 14 5.51 10.28 2.04
CA LEU A 14 5.62 9.24 3.05
C LEU A 14 6.24 7.96 2.48
N LEU A 15 5.79 7.51 1.31
CA LEU A 15 6.33 6.34 0.63
C LEU A 15 7.79 6.56 0.21
N THR A 16 8.13 7.76 -0.26
CA THR A 16 9.52 8.13 -0.60
C THR A 16 10.41 8.12 0.65
N ARG A 17 9.97 8.77 1.74
CA ARG A 17 10.76 8.91 2.97
C ARG A 17 10.96 7.59 3.71
N HIS A 18 9.95 6.72 3.69
CA HIS A 18 9.96 5.44 4.39
C HIS A 18 10.15 4.24 3.45
N ARG A 19 10.66 4.47 2.23
CA ARG A 19 10.79 3.45 1.19
C ARG A 19 11.51 2.19 1.68
N GLU A 20 12.64 2.34 2.35
CA GLU A 20 13.44 1.19 2.81
C GLU A 20 12.72 0.38 3.89
N LEU A 21 12.05 1.07 4.82
CA LEU A 21 11.21 0.45 5.85
C LEU A 21 10.08 -0.34 5.20
N LEU A 22 9.35 0.27 4.28
CA LEU A 22 8.24 -0.38 3.58
C LEU A 22 8.72 -1.62 2.82
N VAL A 23 9.83 -1.51 2.08
CA VAL A 23 10.42 -2.62 1.31
C VAL A 23 10.79 -3.81 2.21
N SER A 24 11.29 -3.56 3.41
CA SER A 24 11.64 -4.62 4.36
C SER A 24 10.43 -5.25 5.04
N MET A 25 9.33 -4.51 5.18
CA MET A 25 8.17 -4.89 6.00
C MET A 25 6.99 -5.42 5.18
N LEU A 26 6.97 -5.18 3.86
CA LEU A 26 5.98 -5.70 2.93
C LEU A 26 6.19 -7.20 2.67
N ARG A 27 5.60 -8.04 3.53
CA ARG A 27 5.71 -9.51 3.42
C ARG A 27 4.74 -10.13 2.41
N SER A 28 3.52 -9.59 2.30
CA SER A 28 2.45 -10.16 1.46
C SER A 28 2.27 -9.37 0.15
N ILE A 29 3.19 -9.57 -0.80
CA ILE A 29 3.20 -8.89 -2.10
C ILE A 29 1.90 -9.14 -2.89
N GLN A 30 1.43 -10.39 -2.91
CA GLN A 30 0.26 -10.76 -3.69
C GLN A 30 -1.03 -10.09 -3.18
N CYS A 31 -1.14 -9.90 -1.86
CA CYS A 31 -2.29 -9.21 -1.28
C CYS A 31 -2.35 -7.75 -1.74
N LEU A 32 -1.20 -7.06 -1.84
CA LEU A 32 -1.17 -5.71 -2.40
C LEU A 32 -1.57 -5.69 -3.87
N LEU A 33 -1.00 -6.59 -4.68
CA LEU A 33 -1.26 -6.63 -6.12
C LEU A 33 -2.73 -6.89 -6.42
N ASP A 34 -3.36 -7.83 -5.71
CA ASP A 34 -4.79 -8.13 -5.87
C ASP A 34 -5.66 -6.91 -5.55
N ASN A 35 -5.38 -6.21 -4.45
CA ASN A 35 -6.14 -5.02 -4.06
C ASN A 35 -5.93 -3.84 -5.02
N LEU A 36 -4.69 -3.65 -5.51
CA LEU A 36 -4.34 -2.58 -6.46
C LEU A 36 -4.93 -2.83 -7.85
N LEU A 37 -5.00 -4.10 -8.27
CA LEU A 37 -5.65 -4.51 -9.51
C LEU A 37 -7.17 -4.36 -9.40
N ALA A 38 -7.77 -4.86 -8.31
CA ALA A 38 -9.20 -4.80 -8.08
C ALA A 38 -9.74 -3.36 -7.95
N SER A 39 -8.92 -2.44 -7.44
CA SER A 39 -9.25 -1.01 -7.37
C SER A 39 -9.04 -0.26 -8.69
N GLY A 40 -8.45 -0.90 -9.70
CA GLY A 40 -8.13 -0.28 -11.00
C GLY A 40 -6.91 0.66 -10.99
N PHE A 41 -6.11 0.67 -9.91
CA PHE A 41 -4.86 1.45 -9.89
C PHE A 41 -3.75 0.76 -10.68
N PHE A 42 -3.72 -0.57 -10.66
CA PHE A 42 -2.83 -1.40 -11.47
C PHE A 42 -3.61 -2.08 -12.58
N CYS A 43 -2.99 -2.24 -13.73
CA CYS A 43 -3.46 -3.14 -14.79
C CYS A 43 -2.78 -4.51 -14.68
N GLU A 44 -3.27 -5.49 -15.44
CA GLU A 44 -2.65 -6.82 -15.53
C GLU A 44 -1.16 -6.73 -15.90
N GLU A 45 -0.80 -5.83 -16.80
CA GLU A 45 0.60 -5.59 -17.20
C GLU A 45 1.46 -5.08 -16.02
N ASP A 46 0.94 -4.16 -15.20
CA ASP A 46 1.65 -3.68 -14.00
C ASP A 46 1.91 -4.83 -13.02
N VAL A 47 0.91 -5.71 -12.84
CA VAL A 47 1.02 -6.90 -11.97
C VAL A 47 2.06 -7.87 -12.51
N GLU A 48 2.03 -8.17 -13.80
CA GLU A 48 3.03 -9.03 -14.46
C GLU A 48 4.44 -8.48 -14.30
N ILE A 49 4.64 -7.17 -14.48
CA ILE A 49 5.94 -6.51 -14.32
C ILE A 49 6.49 -6.71 -12.90
N VAL A 50 5.63 -6.56 -11.88
CA VAL A 50 6.03 -6.82 -10.49
C VAL A 50 6.33 -8.31 -10.31
N GLN A 51 5.47 -9.20 -10.77
CA GLN A 51 5.62 -10.65 -10.59
C GLN A 51 6.88 -11.22 -11.26
N ARG A 52 7.33 -10.63 -12.38
CA ARG A 52 8.59 -10.98 -13.05
C ARG A 52 9.84 -10.64 -12.22
N THR A 53 9.69 -9.83 -11.17
CA THR A 53 10.79 -9.47 -10.28
C THR A 53 11.12 -10.61 -9.32
N ILE A 54 12.39 -11.00 -9.24
CA ILE A 54 12.84 -12.24 -8.58
C ILE A 54 12.67 -12.22 -7.05
N THR A 55 13.02 -11.12 -6.38
CA THR A 55 13.03 -11.06 -4.92
C THR A 55 11.85 -10.26 -4.39
N LYS A 56 11.28 -10.69 -3.25
CA LYS A 56 10.16 -9.97 -2.59
C LYS A 56 10.48 -8.51 -2.29
N ALA A 57 11.72 -8.22 -1.87
CA ALA A 57 12.17 -6.85 -1.62
C ALA A 57 12.15 -6.01 -2.92
N ASN A 58 12.62 -6.58 -4.04
CA ASN A 58 12.57 -5.87 -5.32
C ASN A 58 11.12 -5.74 -5.83
N GLN A 59 10.26 -6.72 -5.59
CA GLN A 59 8.82 -6.61 -5.87
C GLN A 59 8.18 -5.46 -5.08
N ALA A 60 8.46 -5.37 -3.78
CA ALA A 60 8.00 -4.27 -2.94
C ALA A 60 8.50 -2.91 -3.46
N ARG A 61 9.78 -2.81 -3.84
CA ARG A 61 10.34 -1.60 -4.48
C ARG A 61 9.57 -1.25 -5.75
N LYS A 62 9.29 -2.23 -6.59
CA LYS A 62 8.61 -2.04 -7.86
C LYS A 62 7.16 -1.59 -7.67
N ILE A 63 6.44 -2.16 -6.70
CA ILE A 63 5.09 -1.71 -6.33
C ILE A 63 5.13 -0.24 -5.91
N LEU A 64 6.04 0.11 -4.99
CA LEU A 64 6.17 1.50 -4.52
C LEU A 64 6.46 2.45 -5.67
N GLU A 65 7.32 2.08 -6.62
CA GLU A 65 7.60 2.90 -7.81
C GLU A 65 6.37 3.08 -8.68
N LEU A 66 5.64 2.00 -8.97
CA LEU A 66 4.46 2.05 -9.82
C LEU A 66 3.34 2.88 -9.18
N VAL A 67 3.02 2.69 -7.90
CA VAL A 67 1.97 3.50 -7.24
C VAL A 67 2.34 4.99 -7.19
N GLN A 68 3.62 5.31 -7.01
CA GLN A 68 4.09 6.71 -7.04
C GLN A 68 3.95 7.32 -8.43
N CYS A 69 4.17 6.54 -9.49
CA CYS A 69 3.92 6.99 -10.86
C CYS A 69 2.43 7.18 -11.17
N LYS A 70 1.52 6.42 -10.54
CA LYS A 70 0.06 6.57 -10.73
C LYS A 70 -0.47 7.83 -10.03
N GLY A 71 0.13 8.24 -8.92
CA GLY A 71 -0.19 9.50 -8.23
C GLY A 71 -0.58 9.32 -6.76
N GLU A 72 -1.02 10.42 -6.15
CA GLU A 72 -1.30 10.50 -4.71
C GLU A 72 -2.42 9.53 -4.27
N GLU A 73 -3.48 9.39 -5.06
CA GLU A 73 -4.61 8.49 -4.74
C GLU A 73 -4.18 7.02 -4.67
N ALA A 74 -3.34 6.57 -5.60
CA ALA A 74 -2.79 5.22 -5.59
C ALA A 74 -1.85 4.99 -4.40
N CYS A 75 -1.06 6.02 -4.05
CA CYS A 75 -0.21 5.98 -2.86
C CYS A 75 -1.04 5.90 -1.58
N GLU A 76 -2.10 6.70 -1.47
CA GLU A 76 -3.00 6.70 -0.33
C GLU A 76 -3.72 5.35 -0.20
N TYR A 77 -4.22 4.80 -1.31
CA TYR A 77 -4.85 3.49 -1.32
C TYR A 77 -3.90 2.37 -0.89
N LEU A 78 -2.63 2.40 -1.32
CA LEU A 78 -1.63 1.44 -0.83
C LEU A 78 -1.56 1.49 0.71
N ILE A 79 -1.42 2.68 1.29
CA ILE A 79 -1.34 2.86 2.75
C ILE A 79 -2.64 2.41 3.42
N PHE A 80 -3.79 2.64 2.78
CA PHE A 80 -5.09 2.16 3.25
C PHE A 80 -5.19 0.64 3.28
N VAL A 81 -4.67 -0.07 2.27
CA VAL A 81 -4.60 -1.54 2.27
C VAL A 81 -3.76 -2.02 3.44
N LEU A 82 -2.61 -1.39 3.70
CA LEU A 82 -1.75 -1.72 4.86
C LEU A 82 -2.47 -1.49 6.19
N TYR A 83 -3.28 -0.43 6.27
CA TYR A 83 -4.09 -0.12 7.45
C TYR A 83 -5.23 -1.12 7.66
N LYS A 84 -5.93 -1.52 6.60
CA LYS A 84 -7.06 -2.45 6.67
C LYS A 84 -6.63 -3.90 6.89
N VAL A 85 -5.55 -4.34 6.24
CA VAL A 85 -5.04 -5.72 6.34
C VAL A 85 -4.05 -5.82 7.51
N HIS A 86 -4.54 -5.49 8.70
CA HIS A 86 -3.73 -5.42 9.93
C HIS A 86 -2.94 -6.70 10.22
N ASP A 87 -3.54 -7.87 9.96
CA ASP A 87 -2.94 -9.17 10.27
C ASP A 87 -1.67 -9.44 9.43
N ALA A 88 -1.73 -9.15 8.12
CA ALA A 88 -0.60 -9.37 7.21
C ALA A 88 0.51 -8.32 7.40
N TYR A 89 0.15 -7.12 7.86
CA TYR A 89 1.03 -5.97 8.00
C TYR A 89 1.15 -5.47 9.45
N ILE A 90 1.12 -6.38 10.42
CA ILE A 90 1.21 -6.05 11.85
C ILE A 90 2.42 -5.19 12.18
N ASP A 91 3.54 -5.48 11.52
CA ASP A 91 4.82 -4.78 11.65
C ASP A 91 4.79 -3.33 11.11
N LEU A 92 3.85 -3.00 10.24
CA LEU A 92 3.65 -1.65 9.70
C LEU A 92 2.68 -0.80 10.53
N GLN A 93 1.94 -1.41 11.47
CA GLN A 93 1.00 -0.70 12.33
C GLN A 93 1.66 0.38 13.22
N PRO A 94 2.85 0.15 13.81
CA PRO A 94 3.56 1.20 14.55
C PRO A 94 3.92 2.39 13.65
N TRP A 95 4.28 2.13 12.40
CA TRP A 95 4.59 3.18 11.43
C TRP A 95 3.33 3.98 11.07
N LEU A 96 2.21 3.32 10.76
CA LEU A 96 0.91 3.96 10.48
C LEU A 96 0.42 4.86 11.63
N LYS A 97 0.63 4.41 12.88
CA LYS A 97 0.31 5.20 14.08
C LYS A 97 1.21 6.43 14.21
N GLN A 98 2.50 6.31 13.91
CA GLN A 98 3.45 7.44 13.99
C GLN A 98 3.12 8.55 12.99
N ILE A 99 2.71 8.19 11.77
CA ILE A 99 2.32 9.18 10.75
C ILE A 99 0.89 9.69 10.95
N ASN A 100 0.19 9.23 11.99
CA ASN A 100 -1.21 9.54 12.30
C ASN A 100 -2.13 9.39 11.07
N TYR A 101 -1.91 8.31 10.31
CA TYR A 101 -2.60 8.08 9.05
C TYR A 101 -4.12 7.99 9.26
N LYS A 102 -4.85 8.74 8.45
CA LYS A 102 -6.31 8.67 8.36
C LYS A 102 -6.71 8.60 6.89
N PRO A 103 -7.47 7.58 6.48
CA PRO A 103 -7.92 7.50 5.09
C PRO A 103 -8.83 8.68 4.77
N SER A 104 -8.68 9.23 3.57
CA SER A 104 -9.65 10.16 3.00
C SER A 104 -10.97 9.43 2.74
N ARG A 105 -12.04 10.21 2.57
CA ARG A 105 -13.40 9.67 2.45
C ARG A 105 -13.52 8.74 1.24
N ASP A 106 -12.99 9.18 0.10
CA ASP A 106 -12.97 8.45 -1.17
C ASP A 106 -12.24 7.10 -1.06
N ILE A 107 -11.04 7.10 -0.47
CA ILE A 107 -10.25 5.88 -0.25
C ILE A 107 -10.90 4.98 0.81
N GLY A 108 -11.50 5.57 1.85
CA GLY A 108 -12.17 4.85 2.94
C GLY A 108 -13.35 3.98 2.49
N GLU A 109 -14.00 4.35 1.39
CA GLU A 109 -15.11 3.61 0.76
C GLU A 109 -14.63 2.48 -0.17
N MET A 110 -13.34 2.46 -0.52
CA MET A 110 -12.78 1.42 -1.39
C MET A 110 -12.74 0.06 -0.71
N LYS A 111 -12.99 -0.99 -1.49
CA LYS A 111 -13.01 -2.37 -1.00
C LYS A 111 -11.59 -2.92 -0.87
N VAL A 112 -11.21 -3.28 0.36
CA VAL A 112 -9.95 -4.00 0.63
C VAL A 112 -10.27 -5.44 1.03
N VAL A 113 -9.65 -6.40 0.35
CA VAL A 113 -9.78 -7.83 0.61
C VAL A 113 -8.48 -8.36 1.21
N ASN A 114 -8.56 -8.99 2.38
CA ASN A 114 -7.43 -9.72 2.94
C ASN A 114 -7.32 -11.07 2.22
N THR A 115 -6.46 -11.12 1.20
CA THR A 115 -6.14 -12.32 0.41
C THR A 115 -4.88 -13.03 0.92
N ASP A 116 -4.41 -12.70 2.12
CA ASP A 116 -3.22 -13.31 2.68
C ASP A 116 -3.44 -14.82 2.97
N PRO A 117 -2.59 -15.72 2.43
CA PRO A 117 -2.77 -17.16 2.55
C PRO A 117 -2.54 -17.72 3.96
N SER A 118 -2.06 -16.91 4.92
CA SER A 118 -1.85 -17.35 6.32
C SER A 118 -3.13 -17.79 7.01
N LYS A 119 -4.31 -17.44 6.47
CA LYS A 119 -5.60 -17.93 6.98
C LYS A 119 -5.97 -19.36 6.56
N CYS A 120 -5.15 -20.05 5.76
CA CYS A 120 -5.45 -21.42 5.30
C CYS A 120 -5.06 -22.55 6.28
N TYR A 121 -4.68 -22.27 7.53
CA TYR A 121 -4.50 -23.31 8.55
C TYR A 121 -5.51 -23.17 9.70
N ARG A 122 -6.75 -23.62 9.45
CA ARG A 122 -7.58 -24.23 10.50
C ARG A 122 -8.70 -25.08 9.89
N HIS A 123 -8.43 -26.37 9.74
CA HIS A 123 -9.44 -27.41 9.97
C HIS A 123 -8.77 -28.55 10.73
#